data_AF-A0A936E0B4-F1
#
_entry.id   AF-A0A936E0B4-F1
#
_cell.length_a   1.000
_cell.length_b   1.000
_cell.length_c   1.000
_cell.angle_alpha   90.00
_cell.angle_beta   90.00
_cell.angle_gamma   90.00
#
_symmetry.space_group_name_H-M   'P 1'
#
loop_
_entity.id
_entity.type
_entity.pdbx_description
1 polymer ?
#
loop_
_entity_poly.entity_id
_entity_poly.type
_entity_poly.pdbx_seq_one_letter_code
_entity_poly.pdbx_strand_id
1 'polypeptide(L)'
;MAEQQNNQTTNSQTLVIDADEFKFEALEQNNGIATIVKFKVDNPEVRPGDVLLILSGTDIQFHGFIGKVEDGFAFAIDRTGSTLTTGIH
;
A
#
# COMPACT_ATOMS: atom_id res chain seq x y z
N MET A 1 -5.89 0.14 -37.28
CA MET A 1 -5.12 0.87 -36.27
C MET A 1 -4.89 -0.12 -35.15
N ALA A 2 -3.65 -0.59 -34.98
CA ALA A 2 -3.35 -1.60 -33.96
C ALA A 2 -3.20 -0.89 -32.62
N GLU A 3 -4.10 -1.20 -31.70
CA GLU A 3 -4.03 -0.83 -30.30
C GLU A 3 -2.74 -1.47 -29.75
N GLN A 4 -1.72 -0.64 -29.53
CA GLN A 4 -0.52 -1.07 -28.81
C GLN A 4 -0.96 -1.42 -27.39
N GLN A 5 -1.28 -2.70 -27.16
CA GLN A 5 -1.29 -3.27 -25.82
C GLN A 5 0.11 -3.07 -25.27
N ASN A 6 0.24 -2.01 -24.47
CA ASN A 6 1.43 -1.70 -23.70
C ASN A 6 1.54 -2.78 -22.61
N ASN A 7 2.02 -3.96 -23.00
CA ASN A 7 2.40 -5.01 -22.08
C ASN A 7 3.70 -4.56 -21.41
N GLN A 8 3.64 -3.52 -20.58
CA GLN A 8 4.69 -3.25 -19.63
C GLN A 8 4.68 -4.44 -18.69
N THR A 9 5.68 -5.31 -18.81
CA THR A 9 6.11 -6.15 -17.71
C THR A 9 6.47 -5.20 -16.57
N THR A 10 5.48 -4.82 -15.78
CA THR A 10 5.68 -4.05 -14.56
C THR A 10 6.24 -5.03 -13.55
N ASN A 11 7.54 -4.95 -13.31
CA ASN A 11 8.14 -5.64 -12.17
C ASN A 11 7.70 -4.86 -10.93
N SER A 12 6.54 -5.23 -10.39
CA SER A 12 6.06 -4.66 -9.13
C SER A 12 7.04 -5.01 -8.03
N GLN A 13 7.52 -3.98 -7.32
CA GLN A 13 8.30 -4.18 -6.12
C GLN A 13 7.37 -4.32 -4.92
N THR A 14 7.80 -5.07 -3.91
CA THR A 14 7.08 -5.15 -2.64
C THR A 14 7.82 -4.33 -1.60
N LEU A 15 7.18 -3.28 -1.11
CA LEU A 15 7.62 -2.51 0.04
C LEU A 15 7.10 -3.21 1.30
N VAL A 16 8.03 -3.76 2.08
CA VAL A 16 7.71 -4.44 3.34
C VAL A 16 8.00 -3.49 4.50
N ILE A 17 7.03 -3.30 5.38
CA ILE A 17 7.17 -2.47 6.59
C ILE A 17 6.62 -3.24 7.80
N ASP A 18 7.25 -3.08 8.95
CA ASP A 18 6.72 -3.61 10.20
C ASP A 18 5.53 -2.76 10.70
N ALA A 19 4.49 -3.42 11.20
CA ALA A 19 3.27 -2.78 11.66
C ALA A 19 3.50 -1.81 12.83
N ASP A 20 4.49 -2.08 13.69
CA ASP A 20 4.82 -1.26 14.87
C ASP A 20 5.51 0.06 14.47
N GLU A 21 6.24 0.05 13.35
CA GLU A 21 6.94 1.23 12.83
C GLU A 21 6.14 2.00 11.77
N PHE A 22 5.04 1.43 11.28
CA PHE A 22 4.31 1.97 10.15
C PHE A 22 3.40 3.15 10.55
N LYS A 23 3.78 4.35 10.11
CA LYS A 23 2.99 5.56 10.30
C LYS A 23 2.13 5.85 9.07
N PHE A 24 0.82 5.78 9.26
CA PHE A 24 -0.14 6.00 8.20
C PHE A 24 -1.38 6.75 8.66
N GLU A 25 -2.08 7.30 7.67
CA GLU A 25 -3.41 7.87 7.81
C GLU A 25 -4.38 6.97 7.04
N ALA A 26 -5.40 6.44 7.72
CA ALA A 26 -6.46 5.69 7.08
C ALA A 26 -7.43 6.67 6.39
N LEU A 27 -7.42 6.71 5.07
CA LEU A 27 -8.34 7.53 4.27
C LEU A 27 -9.70 6.89 4.13
N GLU A 28 -9.74 5.56 4.16
CA GLU A 28 -10.97 4.78 4.14
C GLU A 28 -10.82 3.58 5.06
N GLN A 29 -11.92 3.25 5.75
CA GLN A 29 -11.99 2.11 6.64
C GLN A 29 -13.35 1.42 6.53
N ASN A 30 -13.35 0.11 6.71
CA ASN A 30 -14.54 -0.72 6.81
C ASN A 30 -14.52 -1.48 8.15
N ASN A 31 -15.53 -1.30 9.00
CA ASN A 31 -15.58 -1.93 10.34
C ASN A 31 -14.32 -1.72 11.22
N GLY A 32 -13.68 -0.55 11.13
CA GLY A 32 -12.46 -0.24 11.90
C GLY A 32 -11.16 -0.81 11.31
N ILE A 33 -11.25 -1.40 10.12
CA ILE A 33 -10.11 -1.90 9.34
C ILE A 33 -9.81 -0.92 8.21
N ALA A 34 -8.54 -0.52 8.06
CA ALA A 34 -8.10 0.36 6.97
C ALA A 34 -8.19 -0.36 5.62
N THR A 35 -8.91 0.21 4.66
CA THR A 35 -8.98 -0.26 3.27
C THR A 35 -8.10 0.58 2.35
N ILE A 36 -7.98 1.87 2.64
CA ILE A 36 -7.10 2.80 1.94
C ILE A 36 -6.21 3.50 2.95
N VAL A 37 -4.90 3.34 2.80
CA VAL A 37 -3.88 3.97 3.65
C VAL A 37 -3.07 4.98 2.86
N LYS A 38 -2.80 6.11 3.49
CA LYS A 38 -1.85 7.12 3.03
C LYS A 38 -0.65 7.12 3.97
N PHE A 39 0.54 6.99 3.41
CA PHE A 39 1.78 6.96 4.19
C PHE A 39 2.86 7.79 3.51
N LYS A 40 3.79 8.28 4.32
CA LYS A 40 4.93 9.04 3.81
C LYS A 40 5.91 8.08 3.11
N VAL A 41 6.38 8.49 1.94
CA VAL A 41 7.37 7.74 1.18
C VAL A 41 8.73 8.38 1.41
N ASP A 42 9.57 7.72 2.19
CA ASP A 42 10.99 8.10 2.33
C ASP A 42 11.87 7.43 1.26
N ASN A 43 11.41 6.32 0.65
CA ASN A 43 12.12 5.63 -0.43
C ASN A 43 11.70 6.15 -1.82
N PRO A 44 12.59 6.81 -2.58
CA PRO A 44 12.26 7.39 -3.89
C PRO A 44 11.97 6.35 -4.99
N GLU A 45 12.20 5.07 -4.71
CA GLU A 45 11.97 3.98 -5.66
C GLU A 45 10.52 3.50 -5.71
N VAL A 46 9.70 3.86 -4.71
CA VAL A 46 8.28 3.49 -4.63
C VAL A 46 7.49 4.14 -5.76
N ARG A 47 6.75 3.34 -6.52
CA ARG A 47 5.99 3.79 -7.69
C ARG A 47 4.56 3.24 -7.71
N PRO A 48 3.64 3.90 -8.42
CA PRO A 48 2.35 3.30 -8.72
C PRO A 48 2.51 1.94 -9.41
N GLY A 49 1.80 0.93 -8.92
CA GLY A 49 1.92 -0.47 -9.37
C GLY A 49 2.76 -1.36 -8.45
N ASP A 50 3.49 -0.79 -7.49
CA ASP A 50 4.14 -1.54 -6.41
C ASP A 50 3.12 -2.03 -5.38
N VAL A 51 3.56 -2.92 -4.50
CA VAL A 51 2.75 -3.51 -3.44
C VAL A 51 3.29 -3.06 -2.08
N LEU A 52 2.39 -2.61 -1.19
CA LEU A 52 2.68 -2.40 0.22
C LEU A 52 2.28 -3.66 0.99
N LEU A 53 3.25 -4.23 1.70
CA LEU A 53 3.06 -5.35 2.62
C LEU A 53 3.40 -4.88 4.05
N ILE A 54 2.41 -4.94 4.95
CA ILE A 54 2.63 -4.64 6.36
C ILE A 54 2.61 -5.94 7.13
N LEU A 55 3.67 -6.20 7.88
CA LEU A 55 3.85 -7.41 8.69
C LEU A 55 3.86 -7.07 10.17
N SER A 56 3.23 -7.92 10.98
CA SER A 56 3.42 -7.95 12.44
C SER A 56 4.09 -9.27 12.78
N GLY A 57 5.43 -9.30 12.80
CA GLY A 57 6.18 -10.54 12.87
C GLY A 57 5.99 -11.38 11.60
N THR A 58 5.28 -12.52 11.70
CA THR A 58 4.99 -13.40 10.55
C THR A 58 3.61 -13.17 9.93
N ASP A 59 2.77 -12.36 10.55
CA ASP A 59 1.38 -12.15 10.15
C ASP A 59 1.25 -10.95 9.21
N ILE A 60 0.51 -11.14 8.11
CA ILE A 60 0.22 -10.08 7.14
C ILE A 60 -0.96 -9.26 7.66
N GLN A 61 -0.69 -8.00 8.01
CA GLN A 61 -1.72 -7.07 8.47
C GLN A 61 -2.37 -6.30 7.31
N PHE A 62 -1.62 -6.06 6.24
CA PHE A 62 -2.09 -5.32 5.07
C PHE A 62 -1.35 -5.78 3.82
N HIS A 63 -2.07 -5.97 2.71
CA HIS A 63 -1.49 -6.34 1.43
C HIS A 63 -2.18 -5.59 0.30
N GLY A 64 -1.72 -4.35 0.08
CA GLY A 64 -2.38 -3.42 -0.83
C GLY A 64 -1.51 -2.98 -2.00
N PHE A 65 -2.14 -2.72 -3.14
CA PHE A 65 -1.46 -2.11 -4.27
C PHE A 65 -1.32 -0.60 -4.06
N ILE A 66 -0.14 -0.07 -4.35
CA ILE A 66 0.13 1.36 -4.39
C ILE A 66 -0.45 1.89 -5.70
N GLY A 67 -1.59 2.57 -5.60
CA GLY A 67 -2.30 3.12 -6.76
C GLY A 67 -1.79 4.50 -7.17
N LYS A 68 -1.19 5.25 -6.22
CA LYS A 68 -0.79 6.64 -6.42
C LYS A 68 0.40 6.99 -5.53
N VAL A 69 1.31 7.80 -6.04
CA VAL A 69 2.40 8.44 -5.29
C VAL A 69 2.48 9.91 -5.71
N GLU A 70 2.25 10.84 -4.78
CA GLU A 70 2.23 12.29 -5.03
C GLU A 70 2.64 13.06 -3.79
N ASP A 71 3.31 14.20 -3.97
CA ASP A 71 3.72 15.11 -2.88
C ASP A 71 4.49 14.42 -1.74
N GLY A 72 5.22 13.33 -2.03
CA GLY A 72 5.96 12.54 -1.03
C GLY A 72 5.10 11.56 -0.23
N PHE A 73 3.86 11.33 -0.63
CA PHE A 73 2.94 10.36 -0.02
C PHE A 73 2.52 9.28 -1.03
N ALA A 74 2.40 8.05 -0.55
CA ALA A 74 1.85 6.93 -1.31
C ALA A 74 0.48 6.55 -0.75
N PHE A 75 -0.35 6.04 -1.65
CA PHE A 75 -1.71 5.60 -1.37
C PHE A 75 -1.81 4.13 -1.75
N ALA A 76 -2.04 3.28 -0.75
CA ALA A 76 -2.19 1.84 -0.96
C ALA A 76 -3.62 1.40 -0.65
N ILE A 77 -4.12 0.47 -1.45
CA ILE A 77 -5.50 -0.05 -1.36
C ILE A 77 -5.44 -1.57 -1.19
N ASP A 78 -5.96 -2.05 -0.08
CA ASP A 78 -6.19 -3.48 0.17
C ASP A 78 -7.66 -3.80 -0.12
N ARG A 79 -7.87 -4.71 -1.09
CA ARG A 79 -9.22 -5.16 -1.50
C ARG A 79 -9.56 -6.56 -0.99
N THR A 80 -8.59 -7.25 -0.40
CA THR A 80 -8.68 -8.66 0.00
C THR A 80 -9.12 -8.85 1.44
N GLY A 81 -9.10 -7.79 2.25
CA GLY A 81 -9.46 -7.83 3.65
C GLY A 81 -8.21 -7.67 4.51
N SER A 82 -7.78 -6.42 4.66
CA SER A 82 -6.82 -5.98 5.65
C SER A 82 -7.24 -6.42 7.06
N THR A 83 -6.27 -6.62 7.96
CA THR A 83 -6.51 -6.69 9.40
C THR A 83 -5.88 -5.49 10.13
N LEU A 84 -5.33 -4.54 9.36
CA LEU A 84 -4.76 -3.31 9.86
C LEU A 84 -5.87 -2.44 10.46
N THR A 85 -5.93 -2.44 11.79
CA THR A 85 -6.88 -1.62 12.54
C THR A 85 -6.52 -0.14 12.44
N THR A 86 -7.51 0.73 12.32
CA THR A 86 -7.32 2.20 12.31
C THR A 86 -7.05 2.81 13.69
N GLY A 87 -6.54 2.00 14.62
CA GLY A 87 -6.14 2.43 15.95
C GLY A 87 -4.86 3.26 15.88
N ILE A 88 -4.90 4.45 16.46
CA ILE A 88 -3.75 5.32 16.72
C ILE A 88 -2.69 4.50 17.46
N HIS A 89 -1.56 4.20 16.80
CA HIS A 89 -0.34 3.70 17.44
C HIS A 89 0.62 4.87 17.64
#